data_AF-A0A9E2Z883-F1
#
_entry.id   AF-A0A9E2Z883-F1
#
_cell.length_a   1.000
_cell.length_b   1.000
_cell.length_c   1.000
_cell.angle_alpha   90.00
_cell.angle_beta   90.00
_cell.angle_gamma   90.00
#
_symmetry.space_group_name_H-M   'P 1'
#
loop_
_entity.id
_entity.type
_entity.pdbx_description
1 polymer ?
#
loop_
_entity_poly.entity_id
_entity_poly.type
_entity_poly.pdbx_seq_one_letter_code
_entity_poly.pdbx_strand_id
1 'polypeptide(L)' 'MLSTTRPGAAPDGGDRLDDLLDSYHHIAVDVLSAHTRCGEHCATCGACWPCDPACSAAFALDL' A
#
# COMPACT_ATOMS: atom_id res chain seq x y z
N MET A 1 17.97 47.94 6.54
CA MET A 1 16.72 47.20 6.28
C MET A 1 16.77 46.68 4.85
N LEU A 2 16.93 45.36 4.67
CA LEU A 2 16.61 44.67 3.42
C LEU A 2 16.01 43.33 3.80
N SER A 3 14.69 43.25 3.69
CA SER A 3 13.90 42.04 3.92
C SER A 3 14.11 41.10 2.74
N THR A 4 14.94 40.08 2.91
CA THR A 4 15.01 38.97 1.96
C THR A 4 13.86 38.04 2.26
N THR A 5 12.69 38.29 1.66
CA THR A 5 11.60 37.32 1.59
C THR A 5 12.11 36.12 0.81
N ARG A 6 12.47 35.04 1.52
CA ARG A 6 12.65 33.72 0.92
C ARG A 6 11.25 33.18 0.63
N PRO A 7 10.87 32.92 -0.63
CA PRO A 7 9.72 32.06 -0.90
C PRO A 7 10.11 30.64 -0.49
N GLY A 8 9.86 30.31 0.78
CA GLY A 8 9.82 28.95 1.26
C GLY A 8 8.46 28.36 0.91
N ALA A 9 8.45 27.44 -0.05
CA ALA A 9 7.51 26.33 -0.19
C ALA A 9 7.76 25.70 -1.57
N ALA A 10 8.67 24.73 -1.64
CA ALA A 10 8.53 23.72 -2.66
C ALA A 10 7.19 23.00 -2.36
N PRO A 11 6.30 22.78 -3.35
CA PRO A 11 5.08 22.04 -3.11
C PRO A 11 5.44 20.67 -2.56
N ASP A 12 4.74 20.33 -1.49
CA ASP A 12 4.91 19.17 -0.65
C ASP A 12 4.88 17.88 -1.50
N GLY A 13 6.05 17.35 -1.82
CA GLY A 13 6.19 16.05 -2.49
C GLY A 13 5.96 14.87 -1.54
N GLY A 14 5.92 15.14 -0.22
CA GLY A 14 5.65 14.16 0.82
C GLY A 14 4.17 13.80 0.86
N ASP A 15 3.29 14.79 0.85
CA ASP A 15 1.82 14.65 0.88
C ASP A 15 1.31 13.69 -0.21
N ARG A 16 1.72 13.89 -1.47
CA ARG A 16 1.29 13.04 -2.59
C ARG A 16 1.84 11.62 -2.54
N LEU A 17 3.04 11.44 -1.98
CA LEU A 17 3.62 10.11 -1.82
C LEU A 17 2.92 9.35 -0.70
N ASP A 18 2.58 10.04 0.38
CA ASP A 18 1.82 9.49 1.52
C ASP A 18 0.40 9.06 1.08
N ASP A 19 -0.32 9.89 0.32
CA ASP A 19 -1.62 9.53 -0.28
C ASP A 19 -1.54 8.28 -1.18
N LEU A 20 -0.47 8.16 -1.97
CA LEU A 20 -0.26 7.01 -2.84
C LEU A 20 0.06 5.74 -2.04
N LEU A 21 0.84 5.86 -0.97
CA LEU A 21 1.14 4.75 -0.07
C LEU A 21 -0.11 4.31 0.71
N ASP A 22 -0.93 5.24 1.20
CA ASP A 22 -2.21 4.94 1.84
C ASP A 22 -3.13 4.20 0.88
N SER A 23 -3.26 4.71 -0.36
CA SER A 23 -4.04 4.05 -1.41
C SER A 23 -3.53 2.63 -1.69
N TYR A 24 -2.19 2.45 -1.72
CA TYR A 24 -1.58 1.15 -1.94
C TYR A 24 -1.84 0.18 -0.78
N HIS A 25 -1.72 0.64 0.47
CA HIS A 25 -2.06 -0.16 1.65
C HIS A 25 -3.53 -0.55 1.66
N HIS A 26 -4.44 0.36 1.29
CA HIS A 26 -5.86 0.06 1.21
C HIS A 26 -6.14 -1.06 0.20
N ILE A 27 -5.51 -0.98 -0.98
CA ILE A 27 -5.62 -2.03 -2.01
C ILE A 27 -5.03 -3.34 -1.48
N ALA A 28 -3.89 -3.31 -0.79
CA ALA A 28 -3.29 -4.50 -0.21
C ALA A 28 -4.22 -5.15 0.84
N VAL A 29 -4.88 -4.36 1.70
CA VAL A 29 -5.89 -4.87 2.65
C VAL A 29 -7.05 -5.52 1.92
N ASP A 30 -7.57 -4.88 0.86
CA ASP A 30 -8.68 -5.42 0.08
C ASP A 30 -8.30 -6.76 -0.59
N VAL A 31 -7.11 -6.83 -1.19
CA VAL A 31 -6.56 -8.05 -1.79
C VAL A 31 -6.38 -9.15 -0.73
N LEU A 32 -5.82 -8.84 0.44
CA LEU A 32 -5.62 -9.83 1.49
C LEU A 32 -6.96 -10.32 2.08
N SER A 33 -7.95 -9.43 2.18
CA SER A 33 -9.30 -9.76 2.61
C SER A 33 -10.02 -10.66 1.59
N ALA A 34 -9.86 -10.38 0.29
CA ALA A 34 -10.42 -11.19 -0.78
C ALA A 34 -9.71 -12.54 -0.89
N HIS A 35 -8.39 -12.58 -0.77
CA HIS A 35 -7.58 -13.79 -0.84
C HIS A 35 -7.40 -14.39 0.55
N THR A 36 -8.42 -15.09 1.04
CA THR A 36 -8.34 -15.80 2.33
C THR A 36 -7.91 -17.26 2.18
N ARG A 37 -7.33 -17.80 3.24
CA ARG A 37 -6.91 -19.21 3.32
C ARG A 37 -8.12 -20.13 3.48
N CYS A 38 -8.27 -21.09 2.57
CA CYS A 38 -9.22 -22.20 2.67
C CYS A 38 -8.46 -23.53 2.61
N GLY A 39 -8.11 -24.07 3.79
CA GLY A 39 -7.26 -25.26 3.89
C GLY A 39 -5.82 -24.98 3.43
N GLU A 40 -5.39 -25.65 2.36
CA GLU A 40 -4.07 -25.49 1.74
C GLU A 40 -4.09 -24.56 0.52
N HIS A 41 -5.26 -24.03 0.15
CA HIS A 41 -5.43 -23.20 -1.04
C HIS A 41 -6.07 -21.84 -0.69
N CYS A 42 -5.96 -20.89 -1.62
CA CYS A 42 -6.69 -19.63 -1.56
C CYS A 42 -8.15 -19.83 -1.99
N ALA A 43 -9.10 -19.26 -1.23
CA ALA A 43 -10.53 -19.35 -1.54
C ALA A 43 -10.91 -18.68 -2.87
N THR A 44 -10.17 -17.64 -3.27
CA THR A 44 -10.53 -16.78 -4.41
C THR A 44 -9.88 -17.24 -5.71
N CYS A 45 -8.58 -17.54 -5.70
CA CYS A 45 -7.87 -17.97 -6.91
C CYS A 45 -7.60 -19.49 -6.97
N GLY A 46 -7.89 -20.25 -5.90
CA GLY A 46 -7.68 -21.70 -5.86
C GLY A 46 -6.20 -22.15 -5.84
N ALA A 47 -5.25 -21.22 -5.94
CA ALA A 47 -3.82 -21.52 -5.88
C ALA A 47 -3.40 -21.97 -4.46
N CYS A 48 -2.25 -22.65 -4.36
CA CYS A 48 -1.68 -23.04 -3.07
C CYS A 48 -1.44 -21.80 -2.19
N TRP A 49 -1.74 -21.91 -0.90
CA TRP A 49 -1.57 -20.82 0.05
C TRP A 49 -0.13 -20.77 0.59
N PRO A 50 0.49 -19.59 0.74
CA PRO A 50 0.00 -18.28 0.31
C PRO A 50 0.14 -18.10 -1.21
N CYS A 51 -0.90 -17.57 -1.84
CA CYS A 51 -0.86 -17.26 -3.27
C CYS A 51 -0.14 -15.93 -3.53
N ASP A 52 0.36 -15.73 -4.74
CA ASP A 52 1.09 -14.53 -5.16
C ASP A 52 0.43 -13.18 -4.77
N PRO A 53 -0.89 -12.96 -4.97
CA PRO A 53 -1.55 -11.73 -4.54
C PRO A 53 -1.61 -11.59 -3.01
N ALA A 54 -1.80 -12.68 -2.26
CA ALA A 54 -1.78 -12.64 -0.80
C ALA A 54 -0.38 -12.35 -0.25
N CYS A 55 0.67 -12.92 -0.87
CA CYS A 55 2.06 -12.62 -0.53
C CYS A 55 2.40 -11.15 -0.82
N SER A 56 2.02 -10.64 -1.98
CA SER A 56 2.27 -9.24 -2.36
C SER A 56 1.55 -8.27 -1.43
N ALA A 57 0.31 -8.59 -1.05
CA ALA A 57 -0.46 -7.80 -0.08
C ALA A 57 0.14 -7.85 1.33
N ALA A 58 0.57 -9.02 1.81
CA ALA A 58 1.24 -9.12 3.10
C ALA A 58 2.56 -8.35 3.12
N PHE A 59 3.34 -8.40 2.04
CA PHE A 59 4.56 -7.61 1.89
C PHE A 59 4.29 -6.10 1.89
N ALA A 60 3.25 -5.67 1.16
CA ALA A 60 2.82 -4.28 1.15
C ALA A 60 2.37 -3.77 2.52
N LEU A 61 1.92 -4.66 3.40
CA LEU A 61 1.46 -4.34 4.76
C LEU A 61 2.50 -4.63 5.86
N ASP A 62 3.70 -5.10 5.49
CA ASP A 62 4.77 -5.50 6.41
C ASP A 62 4.31 -6.53 7.47
N LEU A 63 3.56 -7.57 7.04
CA LEU A 63 2.98 -8.64 7.88
C LEU A 63 3.76 -9.97 7.85
#